data_AF-A0A7S1JUP0-F1
#
_entry.id   AF-A0A7S1JUP0-F1
#
_cell.length_a   1.000
_cell.length_b   1.000
_cell.length_c   1.000
_cell.angle_alpha   90.00
_cell.angle_beta   90.00
_cell.angle_gamma   90.00
#
_symmetry.space_group_name_H-M   'P 1'
#
loop_
_entity.id
_entity.type
_entity.pdbx_description
1 polymer ?
#
loop_
_entity_poly.entity_id
_entity_poly.type
_entity_poly.pdbx_seq_one_letter_code
_entity_poly.pdbx_strand_id
1 'polypeptide(L)'
;ASSTNVSAVGHSSGVHMSTASTTTGPPSVAKASQPPSQHIAPPAQQPSVKTPPGAPQPKIKHTDMFDAVKFADEQSVRLLIKRDGKNILDKRDNNEWTPFLKAAWEGHVGVMSV
;
A
#
# COMPACT_ATOMS: atom_id res chain seq x y z
N ALA A 1 -50.31 -34.91 -32.39
CA ALA A 1 -49.09 -34.20 -31.96
C ALA A 1 -48.36 -35.09 -30.97
N SER A 2 -47.19 -35.57 -31.36
CA SER A 2 -46.37 -36.54 -30.64
C SER A 2 -45.50 -35.82 -29.61
N SER A 3 -45.68 -36.14 -28.33
CA SER A 3 -44.79 -35.70 -27.25
C SER A 3 -44.18 -36.93 -26.59
N THR A 4 -42.87 -37.12 -26.77
CA THR A 4 -41.95 -37.77 -25.80
C THR A 4 -40.52 -37.84 -26.36
N ASN A 5 -39.58 -37.12 -25.74
CA ASN A 5 -38.14 -37.40 -25.63
C ASN A 5 -37.48 -36.16 -24.99
N VAL A 6 -36.56 -36.16 -24.02
CA VAL A 6 -35.98 -37.13 -23.07
C VAL A 6 -35.30 -36.26 -22.00
N SER A 7 -35.36 -36.72 -20.76
CA SER A 7 -34.59 -36.18 -19.63
C SER A 7 -33.09 -36.43 -19.82
N ALA A 8 -32.26 -35.42 -19.50
CA ALA A 8 -30.85 -35.63 -19.19
C ALA A 8 -30.49 -34.88 -17.89
N VAL A 9 -30.28 -35.67 -16.85
CA VAL A 9 -29.72 -35.31 -15.54
C VAL A 9 -28.19 -35.23 -15.66
N GLY A 10 -27.57 -34.31 -14.90
CA GLY A 10 -26.15 -34.43 -14.57
C GLY A 10 -25.52 -33.15 -14.02
N HIS A 11 -25.70 -32.89 -12.72
CA HIS A 11 -24.84 -31.95 -11.98
C HIS A 11 -23.51 -32.65 -11.68
N SER A 12 -22.40 -32.09 -12.15
CA SER A 12 -21.07 -32.56 -11.75
C SER A 12 -20.51 -31.64 -10.66
N SER A 13 -20.59 -32.13 -9.41
CA SER A 13 -19.77 -31.65 -8.30
C SER A 13 -18.42 -32.36 -8.39
N GLY A 14 -17.33 -31.58 -8.54
CA GLY A 14 -15.96 -32.07 -8.64
C GLY A 14 -15.02 -31.32 -7.71
N VAL A 15 -14.86 -31.90 -6.53
CA VAL A 15 -13.91 -31.71 -5.43
C VAL A 15 -12.57 -31.01 -5.77
N HIS A 16 -12.24 -30.03 -4.93
CA HIS A 16 -10.94 -29.40 -4.67
C HIS A 16 -9.88 -30.41 -4.17
N MET A 17 -8.64 -30.42 -4.69
CA MET A 17 -7.44 -30.85 -3.94
C MET A 17 -6.13 -30.30 -4.57
N SER A 18 -5.32 -29.64 -3.73
CA SER A 18 -3.84 -29.64 -3.55
C SER A 18 -2.90 -29.61 -4.79
N THR A 19 -1.75 -28.91 -4.80
CA THR A 19 -0.57 -29.07 -3.93
C THR A 19 0.42 -27.90 -4.09
N ALA A 20 1.11 -27.52 -3.01
CA ALA A 20 2.27 -26.62 -3.05
C ALA A 20 3.46 -27.29 -3.78
N SER A 21 4.19 -26.51 -4.59
CA SER A 21 5.44 -26.95 -5.22
C SER A 21 6.62 -26.16 -4.64
N THR A 22 7.39 -26.81 -3.78
CA THR A 22 8.73 -26.41 -3.39
C THR A 22 9.69 -26.93 -4.45
N THR A 23 10.45 -26.06 -5.12
CA THR A 23 11.60 -26.48 -5.94
C THR A 23 12.87 -25.86 -5.38
N THR A 24 13.74 -26.76 -4.96
CA THR A 24 15.07 -26.53 -4.40
C THR A 24 16.06 -26.52 -5.55
N GLY A 25 16.89 -25.49 -5.65
CA GLY A 25 18.07 -25.49 -6.50
C GLY A 25 19.12 -24.50 -5.98
N PRO A 26 20.39 -24.91 -5.76
CA PRO A 26 21.46 -23.98 -5.43
C PRO A 26 22.12 -23.44 -6.71
N PRO A 27 22.81 -22.29 -6.62
CA PRO A 27 24.21 -22.36 -6.98
C PRO A 27 25.14 -21.66 -5.99
N SER A 28 26.30 -22.28 -5.84
CA SER A 28 27.47 -21.90 -5.07
C SER A 28 28.34 -20.87 -5.80
N VAL A 29 28.62 -19.71 -5.17
CA VAL A 29 29.86 -18.89 -5.21
C VAL A 29 29.59 -17.63 -4.37
N ALA A 30 30.47 -16.99 -3.60
CA ALA A 30 31.90 -17.10 -3.38
C ALA A 30 32.23 -16.47 -2.00
N LYS A 31 33.36 -16.88 -1.44
CA LYS A 31 34.03 -16.27 -0.29
C LYS A 31 34.65 -14.92 -0.67
N ALA A 32 34.31 -13.85 0.05
CA ALA A 32 35.12 -12.63 0.21
C ALA A 32 34.63 -11.91 1.47
N SER A 33 35.35 -11.97 2.59
CA SER A 33 36.25 -10.89 3.02
C SER A 33 35.53 -9.56 3.24
N GLN A 34 35.07 -9.31 4.47
CA GLN A 34 35.09 -7.95 5.04
C GLN A 34 36.58 -7.56 5.24
N PRO A 35 37.07 -6.30 5.08
CA PRO A 35 36.52 -5.01 5.57
C PRO A 35 36.77 -3.82 4.55
N PRO A 36 36.74 -2.50 4.86
CA PRO A 36 36.38 -1.76 6.08
C PRO A 36 35.26 -0.70 5.90
N SER A 37 34.83 -0.12 7.02
CA SER A 37 33.96 1.04 7.17
C SER A 37 34.22 2.15 6.13
N GLN A 38 33.23 2.42 5.28
CA GLN A 38 33.17 3.62 4.45
C GLN A 38 32.03 4.49 4.99
N HIS A 39 32.42 5.52 5.74
CA HIS A 39 31.58 6.66 6.09
C HIS A 39 31.22 7.40 4.80
N ILE A 40 30.15 6.95 4.13
CA ILE A 40 29.55 7.65 3.00
C ILE A 40 28.44 8.52 3.60
N ALA A 41 28.59 9.82 3.44
CA ALA A 41 27.67 10.84 3.92
C ALA A 41 26.21 10.48 3.62
N PRO A 42 25.25 10.85 4.50
CA PRO A 42 23.84 10.64 4.23
C PRO A 42 23.48 11.25 2.87
N PRO A 43 22.66 10.59 2.04
CA PRO A 43 22.23 11.16 0.78
C PRO A 43 21.60 12.51 1.07
N ALA A 44 22.11 13.52 0.38
CA ALA A 44 21.75 14.92 0.52
C ALA A 44 20.26 15.08 0.80
N GLN A 45 19.97 15.73 1.93
CA GLN A 45 18.65 16.27 2.23
C GLN A 45 18.15 16.98 0.97
N GLN A 46 17.10 16.44 0.37
CA GLN A 46 16.38 17.07 -0.73
C GLN A 46 16.09 18.52 -0.31
N PRO A 47 16.38 19.54 -1.15
CA PRO A 47 16.29 20.93 -0.73
C PRO A 47 14.90 21.23 -0.20
N SER A 48 14.80 21.52 1.09
CA SER A 48 13.65 22.17 1.69
C SER A 48 13.34 23.40 0.85
N VAL A 49 12.28 23.31 0.06
CA VAL A 49 11.69 24.41 -0.70
C VAL A 49 11.52 25.57 0.28
N LYS A 50 12.37 26.59 0.14
CA LYS A 50 12.24 27.87 0.85
C LYS A 50 10.93 28.51 0.43
N THR A 51 9.87 28.18 1.13
CA THR A 51 8.58 28.87 1.04
C THR A 51 8.70 30.18 1.83
N PRO A 52 8.32 31.34 1.27
CA PRO A 52 8.35 32.61 1.99
C PRO A 52 7.56 32.54 3.31
N PRO A 53 8.13 32.99 4.44
CA PRO A 53 7.48 32.95 5.75
C PRO A 53 6.46 34.10 5.88
N GLY A 54 5.34 34.02 5.17
CA GLY A 54 4.33 35.09 5.20
C GLY A 54 2.92 34.74 4.75
N ALA A 55 2.72 33.68 3.97
CA ALA A 55 1.37 33.18 3.71
C ALA A 55 0.90 32.36 4.91
N PRO A 56 -0.35 32.50 5.39
CA PRO A 56 -0.94 31.56 6.33
C PRO A 56 -0.87 30.17 5.72
N GLN A 57 0.10 29.35 6.16
CA GLN A 57 0.15 27.97 5.73
C GLN A 57 -1.11 27.29 6.28
N PRO A 58 -1.88 26.57 5.44
CA PRO A 58 -3.00 25.79 5.94
C PRO A 58 -2.46 24.88 7.05
N LYS A 59 -3.00 25.06 8.27
CA LYS A 59 -2.54 24.32 9.45
C LYS A 59 -2.83 22.84 9.22
N ILE A 60 -1.81 22.08 8.83
CA ILE A 60 -1.86 20.63 8.80
C ILE A 60 -2.05 20.18 10.25
N LYS A 61 -3.20 19.60 10.57
CA LYS A 61 -3.46 19.07 11.92
C LYS A 61 -2.71 17.77 12.14
N HIS A 62 -2.60 16.96 11.10
CA HIS A 62 -1.91 15.67 11.10
C HIS A 62 -0.81 15.65 10.04
N THR A 63 0.45 15.65 10.47
CA THR A 63 1.62 15.60 9.58
C THR A 63 1.88 14.20 9.04
N ASP A 64 1.33 13.17 9.70
CA ASP A 64 1.37 11.80 9.22
C ASP A 64 0.08 11.44 8.46
N MET A 65 0.24 10.68 7.38
CA MET A 65 -0.87 10.22 6.55
C MET A 65 -1.85 9.40 7.41
N PHE A 66 -1.36 8.36 8.11
CA PHE A 66 -2.21 7.37 8.79
C PHE A 66 -3.04 8.00 9.90
N ASP A 67 -2.49 8.96 10.62
CA ASP A 67 -3.25 9.76 11.57
C ASP A 67 -4.37 10.54 10.87
N ALA A 68 -4.07 11.25 9.78
CA ALA A 68 -5.08 12.00 9.03
C ALA A 68 -6.24 11.10 8.57
N VAL A 69 -5.95 9.90 8.07
CA VAL A 69 -6.98 8.92 7.68
C VAL A 69 -7.74 8.38 8.87
N LYS A 70 -7.06 8.01 9.96
CA LYS A 70 -7.69 7.48 11.17
C LYS A 70 -8.72 8.44 11.75
N PHE A 71 -8.44 9.75 11.69
CA PHE A 71 -9.33 10.81 12.17
C PHE A 71 -10.28 11.38 11.11
N ALA A 72 -10.37 10.77 9.92
CA ALA A 72 -11.19 11.24 8.80
C ALA A 72 -10.90 12.70 8.37
N ASP A 73 -9.67 13.19 8.55
CA ASP A 73 -9.30 14.56 8.21
C ASP A 73 -8.92 14.68 6.72
N GLU A 74 -9.95 14.82 5.87
CA GLU A 74 -9.80 15.01 4.43
C GLU A 74 -8.90 16.19 4.06
N GLN A 75 -8.89 17.26 4.87
CA GLN A 75 -8.10 18.45 4.58
C GLN A 75 -6.61 18.18 4.76
N SER A 76 -6.25 17.50 5.86
CA SER A 76 -4.87 17.06 6.08
C SER A 76 -4.44 16.05 5.00
N VAL A 77 -5.31 15.11 4.60
CA VAL A 77 -5.01 14.15 3.51
C VAL A 77 -4.73 14.86 2.18
N ARG A 78 -5.62 15.77 1.75
CA ARG A 78 -5.44 16.58 0.52
C ARG A 78 -4.13 17.36 0.53
N LEU A 79 -3.81 17.96 1.67
CA LEU A 79 -2.63 18.79 1.82
C LEU A 79 -1.33 17.98 1.85
N LEU A 80 -1.33 16.82 2.50
CA LEU A 80 -0.21 15.89 2.48
C LEU A 80 0.05 15.36 1.06
N ILE A 81 -0.98 14.97 0.31
CA ILE A 81 -0.83 14.55 -1.09
C ILE A 81 -0.24 15.68 -1.95
N LYS A 82 -0.70 16.92 -1.74
CA LYS A 82 -0.18 18.09 -2.46
C LYS A 82 1.28 18.38 -2.14
N ARG A 83 1.70 18.14 -0.89
CA ARG A 83 3.06 18.43 -0.40
C ARG A 83 4.07 17.35 -0.78
N ASP A 84 3.70 16.09 -0.56
CA ASP A 84 4.61 14.95 -0.59
C ASP A 84 4.39 14.02 -1.81
N GLY A 85 3.29 14.23 -2.55
CA GLY A 85 2.92 13.43 -3.72
C GLY A 85 2.00 12.27 -3.38
N LYS A 86 1.56 11.54 -4.41
CA LYS A 86 0.61 10.42 -4.27
C LYS A 86 1.26 9.13 -3.75
N ASN A 87 2.57 9.00 -3.83
CA ASN A 87 3.32 7.84 -3.30
C ASN A 87 3.12 7.64 -1.80
N ILE A 88 2.69 8.67 -1.05
CA ILE A 88 2.33 8.51 0.36
C ILE A 88 1.11 7.60 0.56
N LEU A 89 0.27 7.42 -0.47
CA LEU A 89 -0.91 6.54 -0.45
C LEU A 89 -0.56 5.05 -0.56
N ASP A 90 0.64 4.73 -1.07
CA ASP A 90 1.14 3.36 -1.22
C ASP A 90 1.96 2.89 -0.01
N LYS A 91 2.22 3.79 0.95
CA LYS A 91 2.95 3.45 2.18
C LYS A 91 2.20 2.39 2.98
N ARG A 92 2.96 1.56 3.68
CA ARG A 92 2.44 0.58 4.62
C ARG A 92 2.81 0.96 6.04
N ASP A 93 1.85 0.86 6.95
CA ASP A 93 2.11 0.97 8.39
C ASP A 93 2.71 -0.34 8.95
N ASN A 94 2.88 -0.40 10.27
CA ASN A 94 3.43 -1.57 10.97
C ASN A 94 2.57 -2.83 10.84
N ASN A 95 1.31 -2.67 10.42
CA ASN A 95 0.35 -3.76 10.19
C ASN A 95 0.25 -4.10 8.70
N GLU A 96 1.14 -3.56 7.86
CA GLU A 96 1.13 -3.65 6.41
C GLU A 96 -0.08 -3.01 5.72
N TRP A 97 -0.80 -2.13 6.42
CA TRP A 97 -1.98 -1.49 5.87
C TRP A 97 -1.60 -0.28 5.05
N THR A 98 -2.26 -0.13 3.90
CA THR A 98 -2.22 1.12 3.17
C THR A 98 -3.20 2.13 3.78
N PRO A 99 -2.97 3.42 3.59
CA PRO A 99 -3.93 4.49 3.78
C PRO A 99 -5.36 4.13 3.37
N PHE A 100 -5.52 3.58 2.18
CA PHE A 100 -6.82 3.20 1.64
C PHE A 100 -7.47 2.06 2.43
N LEU A 101 -6.71 1.02 2.79
CA LEU A 101 -7.22 -0.10 3.61
C LEU A 101 -7.67 0.39 4.99
N LYS A 102 -6.90 1.30 5.61
CA LYS A 102 -7.27 1.90 6.89
C LYS A 102 -8.56 2.71 6.79
N ALA A 103 -8.71 3.54 5.76
CA ALA A 103 -9.92 4.32 5.54
C ALA A 103 -11.16 3.42 5.33
N ALA A 104 -11.02 2.34 4.54
CA ALA A 104 -12.09 1.39 4.27
C ALA A 104 -12.52 0.64 5.53
N TRP A 105 -11.57 0.20 6.35
CA TRP A 105 -11.84 -0.48 7.62
C TRP A 105 -12.60 0.41 8.61
N GLU A 106 -12.21 1.68 8.71
CA GLU A 106 -12.85 2.65 9.62
C GLU A 106 -14.16 3.24 9.05
N GLY A 107 -14.47 2.97 7.77
CA GLY A 107 -15.69 3.46 7.10
C GLY A 107 -15.62 4.92 6.64
N HIS A 108 -14.42 5.48 6.48
CA HIS A 108 -14.21 6.89 6.13
C HIS A 108 -14.30 7.15 4.62
N VAL A 109 -15.52 7.09 4.07
CA VAL A 109 -15.78 7.21 2.63
C VAL A 109 -15.32 8.55 2.04
N GLY A 110 -15.42 9.65 2.81
CA GLY A 110 -14.94 10.97 2.39
C GLY A 110 -13.46 10.96 2.07
N VAL A 111 -12.65 10.36 2.95
CA VAL A 111 -11.21 10.17 2.76
C VAL A 111 -10.87 9.30 1.55
N MET A 112 -11.66 8.26 1.29
CA MET A 112 -11.45 7.39 0.11
C MET A 112 -11.72 8.10 -1.22
N SER A 113 -12.47 9.21 -1.18
CA SER A 113 -12.87 9.99 -2.36
C SER A 113 -11.97 11.20 -2.62
N VAL A 114 -10.89 11.37 -1.84
CA VAL A 114 -9.97 12.52 -1.90
C VAL A 114 -9.13 12.51 -3.16
#